data_AF-A0A2Z6AY36-F1
#
_entry.id   AF-A0A2Z6AY36-F1
#
_cell.length_a   1.000
_cell.length_b   1.000
_cell.length_c   1.000
_cell.angle_alpha   90.00
_cell.angle_beta   90.00
_cell.angle_gamma   90.00
#
_symmetry.space_group_name_H-M   'P 1'
#
loop_
_entity.id
_entity.type
_entity.pdbx_description
1 polymer ?
#
loop_
_entity_poly.entity_id
_entity_poly.type
_entity_poly.pdbx_seq_one_letter_code
_entity_poly.pdbx_strand_id
1 'polypeptide(L)'
;MNNELLDILEESNDKGPVRVVTQINTAQEITPVSKQAFKDISKRVMAVLNQAVLMRGINDSKPKMWKLVETIQEAYVRPYYVFNCSYRNPQYTHMRVPVEQGRDIIEGMYGNISGDAIPRYIAAAGGKIPLHRDNLVRHEDGNVILRKPWSGEETAYPDAVPELYNEDADFAFNKYGKDE
;
A
#
# COMPACT_ATOMS: atom_id res chain seq x y z
N MET A 1 25.14 10.79 -8.46
CA MET A 1 24.35 11.34 -7.35
C MET A 1 25.19 12.42 -6.68
N ASN A 2 24.61 13.51 -6.18
CA ASN A 2 25.37 14.49 -5.38
C ASN A 2 25.64 13.87 -3.99
N ASN A 3 26.90 13.75 -3.60
CA ASN A 3 27.30 13.21 -2.30
C ASN A 3 26.76 14.07 -1.15
N GLU A 4 26.70 15.38 -1.33
CA GLU A 4 26.20 16.32 -0.33
C GLU A 4 24.75 16.00 0.12
N LEU A 5 23.88 15.60 -0.81
CA LEU A 5 22.50 15.20 -0.47
C LEU A 5 22.49 13.93 0.37
N LEU A 6 23.36 12.96 0.06
CA LEU A 6 23.43 11.71 0.81
C LEU A 6 23.88 11.98 2.25
N ASP A 7 24.88 12.84 2.43
CA ASP A 7 25.40 13.21 3.76
C ASP A 7 24.30 13.91 4.59
N ILE A 8 23.55 14.84 3.99
CA ILE A 8 22.40 15.50 4.65
C ILE A 8 21.34 14.49 5.08
N LEU A 9 21.02 13.50 4.22
CA LEU A 9 20.03 12.48 4.54
C LEU A 9 20.47 11.61 5.72
N GLU A 10 21.75 11.22 5.75
CA GLU A 10 22.34 10.40 6.81
C GLU A 10 22.32 11.15 8.15
N GLU A 11 22.86 12.38 8.19
CA GLU A 11 22.86 13.21 9.40
C GLU A 11 21.44 13.53 9.91
N SER A 12 20.49 13.70 8.99
CA SER A 12 19.09 13.92 9.36
C SER A 12 18.46 12.66 9.94
N ASN A 13 18.77 11.50 9.36
CA ASN A 13 18.26 10.21 9.81
C ASN A 13 18.78 9.81 11.20
N ASP A 14 20.01 10.19 11.53
CA ASP A 14 20.59 10.00 12.87
C ASP A 14 19.88 10.83 13.95
N LYS A 15 19.32 12.00 13.59
CA LYS A 15 18.52 12.84 14.49
C LYS A 15 17.08 12.33 14.63
N GLY A 16 16.56 11.68 13.60
CA GLY A 16 15.22 11.10 13.60
C GLY A 16 14.87 10.43 12.28
N PRO A 17 13.94 9.47 12.26
CA PRO A 17 13.72 8.61 11.10
C PRO A 17 13.26 9.40 9.86
N VAL A 18 14.12 9.48 8.85
CA VAL A 18 13.83 10.12 7.57
C VAL A 18 13.20 9.10 6.62
N ARG A 19 12.15 9.50 5.91
CA ARG A 19 11.59 8.70 4.81
C ARG A 19 11.62 9.51 3.53
N VAL A 20 12.09 8.89 2.46
CA VAL A 20 12.07 9.47 1.11
C VAL A 20 10.90 8.86 0.35
N VAL A 21 10.09 9.70 -0.29
CA VAL A 21 8.94 9.25 -1.08
C VAL A 21 9.17 9.61 -2.55
N THR A 22 9.22 8.60 -3.40
CA THR A 22 9.38 8.71 -4.85
C THR A 22 8.03 8.62 -5.55
N GLN A 23 8.03 8.95 -6.84
CA GLN A 23 6.88 8.75 -7.72
C GLN A 23 7.35 8.06 -9.01
N ILE A 24 7.18 6.74 -9.03
CA ILE A 24 7.54 5.85 -10.12
C ILE A 24 6.27 5.16 -10.60
N ASN A 25 5.95 5.31 -11.88
CA ASN A 25 4.70 4.86 -12.50
C ASN A 25 4.88 3.70 -13.47
N THR A 26 6.11 3.43 -13.93
CA THR A 26 6.40 2.28 -14.80
C THR A 26 7.74 1.65 -14.43
N ALA A 27 7.87 0.33 -14.62
CA ALA A 27 9.12 -0.38 -14.38
C ALA A 27 10.28 0.16 -15.24
N GLN A 28 9.98 0.78 -16.38
CA GLN A 28 10.96 1.38 -17.30
C GLN A 28 11.67 2.61 -16.71
N GLU A 29 11.07 3.27 -15.72
CA GLU A 29 11.71 4.39 -15.01
C GLU A 29 12.85 3.88 -14.10
N ILE A 30 12.89 2.57 -13.80
CA ILE A 30 14.01 1.94 -13.10
C ILE A 30 15.14 1.62 -14.08
N THR A 31 16.02 2.59 -14.24
CA THR A 31 17.30 2.48 -14.97
C THR A 31 18.46 2.08 -14.03
N PRO A 32 19.62 1.64 -14.56
CA PRO A 32 20.81 1.41 -13.73
C PRO A 32 21.20 2.61 -12.86
N VAL A 33 21.02 3.83 -13.37
CA VAL A 33 21.30 5.07 -12.64
C VAL A 33 20.34 5.23 -11.46
N SER A 34 19.03 5.10 -11.70
CA SER A 34 18.03 5.23 -10.64
C SER A 34 18.13 4.12 -9.59
N LYS A 35 18.39 2.87 -10.01
CA LYS A 35 18.56 1.73 -9.09
C LYS A 35 19.76 1.94 -8.17
N GLN A 36 20.88 2.43 -8.70
CA GLN A 36 22.04 2.76 -7.89
C GLN A 36 21.73 3.91 -6.93
N ALA A 37 21.04 4.95 -7.41
CA ALA A 37 20.62 6.07 -6.60
C ALA A 37 19.74 5.63 -5.40
N PHE A 38 18.71 4.81 -5.65
CA PHE A 38 17.83 4.32 -4.58
C PHE A 38 18.56 3.41 -3.59
N LYS A 39 19.51 2.59 -4.06
CA LYS A 39 20.38 1.80 -3.19
C LYS A 39 21.26 2.65 -2.28
N ASP A 40 21.76 3.80 -2.77
CA ASP A 40 22.59 4.69 -1.96
C ASP A 40 21.76 5.49 -0.95
N ILE A 41 20.54 5.89 -1.32
CA ILE A 41 19.58 6.55 -0.41
C ILE A 41 19.12 5.56 0.66
N SER A 42 18.75 4.33 0.29
CA SER A 42 18.15 3.35 1.21
C SER A 42 19.06 2.95 2.37
N LYS A 43 20.37 3.13 2.22
CA LYS A 43 21.35 2.93 3.29
C LYS A 43 21.36 4.03 4.35
N ARG A 44 20.79 5.19 4.06
CA ARG A 44 20.94 6.43 4.84
C ARG A 44 19.62 6.98 5.38
N VAL A 45 18.52 6.31 5.09
CA VAL A 45 17.18 6.74 5.52
C VAL A 45 16.42 5.55 6.08
N MET A 46 15.43 5.81 6.92
CA MET A 46 14.56 4.77 7.49
C MET A 46 13.85 3.96 6.41
N ALA A 47 13.35 4.62 5.35
CA ALA A 47 12.70 3.94 4.24
C ALA A 47 12.67 4.80 2.97
N VAL A 48 12.76 4.14 1.82
CA VAL A 48 12.38 4.71 0.52
C VAL A 48 11.05 4.10 0.10
N LEU A 49 10.05 4.95 -0.13
CA LEU A 49 8.68 4.57 -0.44
C LEU A 49 8.31 5.06 -1.83
N ASN A 50 7.41 4.37 -2.53
CA ASN A 50 6.86 4.83 -3.81
C ASN A 50 5.37 5.18 -3.71
N GLN A 51 5.01 6.34 -4.24
CA GLN A 51 3.64 6.73 -4.51
C GLN A 51 3.42 6.76 -6.03
N ALA A 52 2.82 5.71 -6.58
CA ALA A 52 2.43 5.67 -7.98
C ALA A 52 1.05 6.29 -8.20
N VAL A 53 0.76 6.68 -9.43
CA VAL A 53 -0.57 7.02 -9.92
C VAL A 53 -1.00 5.95 -10.93
N LEU A 54 -2.19 5.39 -10.72
CA LEU A 54 -2.81 4.47 -11.68
C LEU A 54 -3.26 5.28 -12.90
N MET A 55 -2.64 5.02 -14.05
CA MET A 55 -2.81 5.78 -15.28
C MET A 55 -3.07 4.86 -16.48
N ARG A 56 -4.12 5.20 -17.23
CA ARG A 56 -4.55 4.49 -18.43
C ARG A 56 -3.42 4.45 -19.47
N GLY A 57 -3.15 3.26 -20.01
CA GLY A 57 -2.08 2.98 -20.95
C GLY A 57 -0.69 2.80 -20.32
N ILE A 58 -0.46 3.25 -19.07
CA ILE A 58 0.87 3.27 -18.45
C ILE A 58 1.07 2.07 -17.51
N ASN A 59 0.22 1.92 -16.50
CA ASN A 59 0.31 0.87 -15.47
C ASN A 59 -1.05 0.28 -15.10
N ASP A 60 -2.02 0.41 -15.99
CA ASP A 60 -3.44 0.06 -15.84
C ASP A 60 -3.77 -1.41 -16.13
N SER A 61 -2.80 -2.32 -15.98
CA SER A 61 -3.03 -3.76 -16.10
C SER A 61 -2.26 -4.55 -15.05
N LYS A 62 -2.76 -5.74 -14.70
CA LYS A 62 -2.11 -6.63 -13.72
C LYS A 62 -0.62 -6.86 -14.06
N PRO A 63 -0.24 -7.29 -15.29
CA PRO A 63 1.18 -7.54 -15.59
C PRO A 63 2.06 -6.30 -15.46
N LYS A 64 1.56 -5.12 -15.87
CA LYS A 64 2.32 -3.86 -15.80
C LYS A 64 2.53 -3.42 -14.36
N MET A 65 1.47 -3.44 -13.56
CA MET A 65 1.53 -3.01 -12.16
C MET A 65 2.34 -3.99 -11.30
N TRP A 66 2.19 -5.30 -11.52
CA TRP A 66 2.97 -6.32 -10.82
C TRP A 66 4.46 -6.16 -11.13
N LYS A 67 4.79 -6.01 -12.42
CA LYS A 67 6.17 -5.76 -12.82
C LYS A 67 6.72 -4.47 -12.21
N LEU A 68 5.90 -3.41 -12.14
CA LEU A 68 6.29 -2.16 -11.47
C LEU A 68 6.64 -2.40 -10.00
N VAL A 69 5.74 -3.00 -9.21
CA VAL A 69 5.95 -3.14 -7.76
C VAL A 69 7.14 -4.05 -7.43
N GLU A 70 7.33 -5.15 -8.18
CA GLU A 70 8.49 -6.02 -8.05
C GLU A 70 9.79 -5.29 -8.39
N THR A 71 9.80 -4.56 -9.52
CA THR A 71 11.02 -3.87 -10.00
C THR A 71 11.46 -2.77 -9.04
N ILE A 72 10.52 -2.02 -8.45
CA ILE A 72 10.89 -0.99 -7.47
C ILE A 72 11.35 -1.60 -6.15
N GLN A 73 10.78 -2.74 -5.74
CA GLN A 73 11.21 -3.44 -4.53
C GLN A 73 12.64 -3.99 -4.67
N GLU A 74 12.97 -4.57 -5.83
CA GLU A 74 14.36 -4.94 -6.19
C GLU A 74 15.31 -3.74 -6.25
N ALA A 75 14.78 -2.52 -6.36
CA ALA A 75 15.53 -1.27 -6.36
C ALA A 75 15.55 -0.58 -4.98
N TYR A 76 15.29 -1.32 -3.89
CA TYR A 76 15.26 -0.80 -2.50
C TYR A 76 14.14 0.22 -2.24
N VAL A 77 13.09 0.25 -3.07
CA VAL A 77 11.94 1.16 -2.91
C VAL A 77 10.69 0.34 -2.60
N ARG A 78 10.06 0.63 -1.46
CA ARG A 78 8.84 -0.07 -1.05
C ARG A 78 7.60 0.54 -1.72
N PRO A 79 6.76 -0.24 -2.41
CA PRO A 79 5.44 0.21 -2.85
C PRO A 79 4.61 0.69 -1.65
N TYR A 80 4.09 1.92 -1.70
CA TYR A 80 3.36 2.51 -0.58
C TYR A 80 1.91 2.84 -0.94
N TYR A 81 1.73 3.73 -1.91
CA TYR A 81 0.42 4.06 -2.45
C TYR A 81 0.37 3.88 -3.95
N VAL A 82 -0.78 3.43 -4.43
CA VAL A 82 -1.23 3.67 -5.80
C VAL A 82 -2.44 4.59 -5.70
N PHE A 83 -2.30 5.82 -6.17
CA PHE A 83 -3.40 6.76 -6.23
C PHE A 83 -4.21 6.51 -7.50
N ASN A 84 -5.54 6.49 -7.37
CA ASN A 84 -6.36 6.67 -8.54
C ASN A 84 -6.12 8.07 -9.12
N CYS A 85 -5.97 8.18 -10.44
CA CYS A 85 -5.66 9.45 -11.10
C CYS A 85 -6.62 10.56 -10.64
N SER A 86 -6.09 11.77 -10.40
CA SER A 86 -6.88 12.88 -9.84
C SER A 86 -8.02 13.29 -10.78
N TYR A 87 -9.19 13.62 -10.21
CA TYR A 87 -10.32 14.19 -10.96
C TYR A 87 -10.31 15.72 -10.94
N ARG A 88 -9.44 16.35 -10.12
CA ARG A 88 -9.44 17.80 -9.90
C ARG A 88 -8.98 18.59 -11.12
N ASN A 89 -8.11 18.01 -11.94
CA ASN A 89 -7.69 18.62 -13.19
C ASN A 89 -8.37 17.89 -14.36
N PRO A 90 -9.31 18.53 -15.07
CA PRO A 90 -10.03 17.89 -16.17
C PRO A 90 -9.11 17.46 -17.32
N GLN A 91 -7.92 18.06 -17.45
CA GLN A 91 -6.93 17.66 -18.47
C GLN A 91 -6.46 16.22 -18.27
N TYR A 92 -6.51 15.66 -17.06
CA TYR A 92 -6.10 14.29 -16.79
C TYR A 92 -7.20 13.24 -16.98
N THR A 93 -8.40 13.65 -17.43
CA THR A 93 -9.54 12.72 -17.62
C THR A 93 -9.17 11.53 -18.50
N HIS A 94 -8.40 11.75 -19.56
CA HIS A 94 -7.94 10.71 -20.49
C HIS A 94 -6.90 9.74 -19.90
N MET A 95 -6.35 10.00 -18.72
CA MET A 95 -5.46 9.09 -17.99
C MET A 95 -6.19 8.32 -16.88
N ARG A 96 -7.46 8.62 -16.61
CA ARG A 96 -8.21 7.97 -15.53
C ARG A 96 -8.50 6.51 -15.85
N VAL A 97 -8.43 5.69 -14.81
CA VAL A 97 -8.81 4.27 -14.82
C VAL A 97 -10.05 4.12 -13.94
N PRO A 98 -11.07 3.32 -14.36
CA PRO A 98 -12.21 3.00 -13.49
C PRO A 98 -11.74 2.40 -12.17
N VAL A 99 -12.39 2.77 -11.06
CA VAL A 99 -11.99 2.32 -9.72
C VAL A 99 -11.97 0.80 -9.62
N GLU A 100 -13.00 0.11 -10.13
CA GLU A 100 -13.07 -1.36 -10.09
C GLU A 100 -11.91 -2.03 -10.83
N GLN A 101 -11.46 -1.46 -11.96
CA GLN A 101 -10.29 -1.97 -12.67
C GLN A 101 -9.02 -1.84 -11.82
N GLY A 102 -8.88 -0.71 -11.09
CA GLY A 102 -7.79 -0.51 -10.14
C GLY A 102 -7.83 -1.48 -8.96
N ARG A 103 -9.02 -1.74 -8.41
CA ARG A 103 -9.22 -2.74 -7.35
C ARG A 103 -8.78 -4.12 -7.82
N ASP A 104 -9.22 -4.55 -9.00
CA ASP A 104 -8.84 -5.85 -9.57
C ASP A 104 -7.33 -6.00 -9.77
N ILE A 105 -6.66 -4.93 -10.19
CA ILE A 105 -5.21 -4.92 -10.39
C ILE A 105 -4.46 -5.13 -9.08
N ILE A 106 -4.83 -4.35 -8.05
CA ILE A 106 -4.12 -4.34 -6.76
C ILE A 106 -4.50 -5.56 -5.93
N GLU A 107 -5.79 -5.91 -5.84
CA GLU A 107 -6.23 -7.06 -5.04
C GLU A 107 -5.83 -8.39 -5.65
N GLY A 108 -5.65 -8.45 -6.98
CA GLY A 108 -5.07 -9.62 -7.63
C GLY A 108 -3.65 -9.96 -7.15
N MET A 109 -2.94 -9.03 -6.50
CA MET A 109 -1.61 -9.28 -5.95
C MET A 109 -1.64 -10.16 -4.70
N TYR A 110 -2.73 -10.15 -3.92
CA TYR A 110 -2.83 -10.97 -2.72
C TYR A 110 -2.71 -12.46 -3.09
N GLY A 111 -1.92 -13.21 -2.32
CA GLY A 111 -1.64 -14.62 -2.59
C GLY A 111 -0.69 -14.89 -3.77
N ASN A 112 -0.25 -13.85 -4.51
CA ASN A 112 0.61 -14.01 -5.69
C ASN A 112 2.00 -13.38 -5.51
N ILE A 113 2.11 -12.30 -4.74
CA ILE A 113 3.39 -11.63 -4.45
C ILE A 113 3.58 -11.39 -2.95
N SER A 114 4.78 -10.97 -2.55
CA SER A 114 5.09 -10.61 -1.16
C SER A 114 4.16 -9.52 -0.63
N GLY A 115 3.61 -9.72 0.56
CA GLY A 115 2.60 -8.81 1.12
C GLY A 115 3.09 -7.37 1.33
N ASP A 116 4.38 -7.17 1.58
CA ASP A 116 5.00 -5.85 1.73
C ASP A 116 5.19 -5.09 0.42
N ALA A 117 5.05 -5.80 -0.72
CA ALA A 117 5.06 -5.27 -2.08
C ALA A 117 3.68 -4.80 -2.55
N ILE A 118 2.61 -5.13 -1.83
CA ILE A 118 1.24 -4.78 -2.20
C ILE A 118 0.94 -3.36 -1.71
N PRO A 119 0.79 -2.37 -2.61
CA PRO A 119 0.52 -0.99 -2.21
C PRO A 119 -0.95 -0.82 -1.79
N ARG A 120 -1.22 0.20 -0.98
CA ARG A 120 -2.61 0.59 -0.70
C ARG A 120 -3.17 1.37 -1.89
N TYR A 121 -4.36 0.99 -2.36
CA TYR A 121 -5.05 1.68 -3.45
C TYR A 121 -5.91 2.81 -2.90
N ILE A 122 -5.65 4.05 -3.30
CA ILE A 122 -6.19 5.26 -2.65
C ILE A 122 -6.91 6.19 -3.63
N ALA A 123 -8.06 6.74 -3.22
CA ALA A 123 -8.65 7.95 -3.81
C ALA A 123 -8.29 9.19 -2.98
N ALA A 124 -7.85 10.27 -3.65
CA ALA A 124 -7.62 11.57 -3.03
C ALA A 124 -8.89 12.46 -3.10
N ALA A 125 -9.81 12.29 -2.16
CA ALA A 125 -11.10 13.00 -2.11
C ALA A 125 -11.39 13.54 -0.70
N GLY A 126 -10.86 14.73 -0.39
CA GLY A 126 -10.96 15.30 0.97
C GLY A 126 -10.05 14.60 2.01
N GLY A 127 -9.20 13.69 1.55
CA GLY A 127 -8.33 12.85 2.36
C GLY A 127 -7.79 11.70 1.51
N LYS A 128 -7.07 10.76 2.14
CA LYS A 128 -6.58 9.52 1.51
C LYS A 128 -7.55 8.40 1.86
N ILE A 129 -8.46 8.08 0.95
CA ILE A 129 -9.50 7.06 1.16
C ILE A 129 -9.05 5.73 0.52
N PRO A 130 -8.86 4.65 1.31
CA PRO A 130 -8.59 3.32 0.76
C PRO A 130 -9.77 2.81 -0.08
N LEU A 131 -9.46 2.15 -1.20
CA LEU A 131 -10.43 1.64 -2.16
C LEU A 131 -10.52 0.10 -2.16
N HIS A 132 -10.00 -0.57 -1.13
CA HIS A 132 -10.06 -2.03 -1.04
C HIS A 132 -11.50 -2.53 -0.87
N ARG A 133 -11.78 -3.76 -1.35
CA ARG A 133 -13.03 -4.48 -1.09
C ARG A 133 -13.10 -4.87 0.38
N ASP A 134 -14.32 -4.77 0.90
CA ASP A 134 -14.62 -5.44 2.15
C ASP A 134 -14.61 -6.94 1.87
N ASN A 135 -13.84 -7.66 2.68
CA ASN A 135 -13.72 -9.11 2.60
C ASN A 135 -14.57 -9.80 3.67
N LEU A 136 -15.14 -9.05 4.61
CA LEU A 136 -16.13 -9.57 5.56
C LEU A 136 -17.48 -9.65 4.83
N VAL A 137 -17.94 -10.87 4.58
CA VAL A 137 -19.20 -11.10 3.86
C VAL A 137 -20.38 -11.11 4.82
N ARG A 138 -20.29 -11.92 5.88
CA ARG A 138 -21.36 -12.12 6.88
C ARG A 138 -20.83 -12.82 8.13
N HIS A 139 -21.65 -12.86 9.18
CA HIS A 139 -21.47 -13.73 10.34
C HIS A 139 -22.45 -14.92 10.26
N GLU A 140 -21.98 -16.12 10.57
CA GLU A 140 -22.75 -17.37 10.46
C GLU A 140 -22.21 -18.41 11.47
N ASP A 141 -23.06 -18.92 12.35
CA ASP A 141 -22.73 -19.98 13.34
C ASP A 141 -21.46 -19.71 14.17
N GLY A 142 -21.28 -18.48 14.65
CA GLY A 142 -20.09 -18.07 15.42
C GLY A 142 -18.83 -17.86 14.57
N ASN A 143 -18.93 -17.96 13.24
CA ASN A 143 -17.85 -17.65 12.31
C ASN A 143 -18.10 -16.32 11.60
N VAL A 144 -17.02 -15.71 11.13
CA VAL A 144 -17.05 -14.73 10.05
C VAL A 144 -16.80 -15.44 8.73
N ILE A 145 -17.63 -15.17 7.74
CA ILE A 145 -17.39 -15.61 6.37
C ILE A 145 -16.57 -14.55 5.65
N LEU A 146 -15.37 -14.94 5.24
CA LEU A 146 -14.40 -14.08 4.57
C LEU A 146 -14.32 -14.42 3.08
N ARG A 147 -14.23 -13.42 2.22
CA ARG A 147 -13.97 -13.57 0.79
C ARG A 147 -12.48 -13.38 0.51
N LYS A 148 -11.86 -14.33 -0.19
CA LYS A 148 -10.46 -14.23 -0.63
C LYS A 148 -10.36 -13.22 -1.79
N PRO A 149 -9.58 -12.12 -1.67
CA PRO A 149 -9.46 -11.10 -2.73
C PRO A 149 -8.95 -11.63 -4.08
N TRP A 150 -8.18 -12.71 -4.08
CA TRP A 150 -7.52 -13.24 -5.28
C TRP A 150 -8.32 -14.31 -6.02
N SER A 151 -9.21 -15.03 -5.34
CA SER A 151 -10.02 -16.11 -5.94
C SER A 151 -11.52 -15.86 -5.88
N GLY A 152 -11.99 -14.97 -5.00
CA GLY A 152 -13.41 -14.76 -4.71
C GLY A 152 -14.05 -15.87 -3.88
N GLU A 153 -13.31 -16.93 -3.55
CA GLU A 153 -13.77 -18.04 -2.70
C GLU A 153 -14.08 -17.54 -1.29
N GLU A 154 -15.16 -18.05 -0.71
CA GLU A 154 -15.56 -17.77 0.67
C GLU A 154 -15.01 -18.84 1.61
N THR A 155 -14.52 -18.43 2.77
CA THR A 155 -14.04 -19.31 3.83
C THR A 155 -14.59 -18.87 5.18
N ALA A 156 -14.96 -19.82 6.01
CA ALA A 156 -15.28 -19.54 7.42
C ALA A 156 -13.99 -19.27 8.20
N TYR A 157 -14.05 -18.28 9.09
CA TYR A 157 -13.05 -17.98 10.10
C TYR A 157 -13.74 -17.97 11.47
N PRO A 158 -13.32 -18.81 12.43
CA PRO A 158 -13.91 -18.81 13.77
C PRO A 158 -13.54 -17.51 14.48
N ASP A 159 -14.55 -16.67 14.76
CA ASP A 159 -14.33 -15.39 15.42
C ASP A 159 -14.22 -15.56 16.94
N ALA A 160 -13.67 -14.55 17.61
CA ALA A 160 -13.76 -14.47 19.06
C ALA A 160 -15.22 -14.22 19.48
N VAL A 161 -15.64 -14.86 20.57
CA VAL A 161 -16.95 -14.60 21.20
C VAL A 161 -16.88 -13.23 21.91
N PRO A 162 -17.63 -12.20 21.48
CA PRO A 162 -17.50 -10.86 22.03
C PRO A 162 -17.74 -10.78 23.53
N GLU A 163 -18.67 -11.58 24.06
CA GLU A 163 -18.99 -11.62 25.48
C GLU A 163 -17.78 -12.06 26.33
N LEU A 164 -17.07 -13.11 25.89
CA LEU A 164 -15.86 -13.58 26.58
C LEU A 164 -14.72 -12.54 26.53
N TYR A 165 -14.62 -11.80 25.43
CA TYR A 165 -13.64 -10.71 25.31
C TYR A 165 -13.94 -9.55 26.27
N ASN A 166 -15.21 -9.27 26.54
CA ASN A 166 -15.65 -8.17 27.40
C ASN A 166 -15.55 -8.49 28.90
N GLU A 167 -15.63 -9.77 29.27
CA GLU A 167 -15.59 -10.23 30.68
C GLU A 167 -14.17 -10.32 31.26
N ASP A 168 -13.13 -10.40 30.42
CA ASP A 168 -11.74 -10.52 30.87
C ASP A 168 -11.18 -9.15 31.32
N ALA A 169 -11.31 -8.83 32.60
CA ALA A 169 -10.86 -7.55 33.17
C ALA A 169 -9.35 -7.29 33.04
N ASP A 170 -8.54 -8.32 32.78
CA ASP A 170 -7.09 -8.15 32.60
C ASP A 170 -6.71 -7.71 31.18
N PHE A 171 -7.54 -8.03 30.19
CA PHE A 171 -7.34 -7.70 28.77
C PHE A 171 -8.37 -6.71 28.20
N ALA A 172 -9.52 -6.54 28.84
CA ALA A 172 -10.55 -5.60 28.44
C ALA A 172 -10.05 -4.15 28.59
N PHE A 173 -10.42 -3.29 27.64
CA PHE A 173 -10.14 -1.85 27.69
C PHE A 173 -10.68 -1.16 28.96
N ASN A 174 -11.54 -1.83 29.72
CA ASN A 174 -11.98 -1.41 31.06
C ASN A 174 -10.81 -1.12 32.02
N LYS A 175 -9.66 -1.80 31.87
CA LYS A 175 -8.45 -1.53 32.66
C LYS A 175 -7.82 -0.16 32.38
N TYR A 176 -8.10 0.42 31.20
CA TYR A 176 -7.58 1.71 30.74
C TYR A 176 -8.66 2.79 30.59
N GLY A 177 -9.93 2.44 30.84
CA GLY A 177 -11.02 3.40 30.99
C GLY A 177 -10.78 4.20 32.27
N LYS A 178 -10.17 5.38 32.13
CA LYS A 178 -10.19 6.38 33.20
C LYS A 178 -11.63 6.80 33.41
N ASP A 179 -12.03 6.89 34.67
CA ASP A 179 -13.20 7.63 35.12
C ASP A 179 -13.20 9.03 34.48
N GLU A 180 -14.19 9.30 33.62
CA GLU A 180 -14.66 10.67 33.30
C GLU A 180 -15.97 10.92 34.05
#